data_AF-A0A014M744-F1
#
_entry.id   AF-A0A014M744-F1
#
_cell.length_a   1.000
_cell.length_b   1.000
_cell.length_c   1.000
_cell.angle_alpha   90.00
_cell.angle_beta   90.00
_cell.angle_gamma   90.00
#
_symmetry.space_group_name_H-M   'P 1'
#
loop_
_entity.id
_entity.type
_entity.pdbx_description
1 polymer ?
#
loop_
_entity_poly.entity_id
_entity_poly.type
_entity_poly.pdbx_seq_one_letter_code
_entity_poly.pdbx_strand_id
1 'polypeptide(L)'
;MFYDGGADEAQAAVDAAAHCFEASPWRWVPMTRATALSHLADAFDSRLDGLVASLFRENGKPRREADYEVHHTCALCVSRPASLFRTSAASPTLGRACRT
;
A
#
# COMPACT_ATOMS: atom_id res chain seq x y z
N MET A 1 23.06 -2.86 4.71
CA MET A 1 23.75 -3.42 3.53
C MET A 1 22.71 -3.46 2.42
N PHE A 2 23.01 -2.85 1.27
CA PHE A 2 22.15 -2.94 0.09
C PHE A 2 22.55 -4.18 -0.72
N TYR A 3 21.58 -4.85 -1.34
CA TYR A 3 21.85 -5.93 -2.28
C TYR A 3 21.93 -5.35 -3.68
N ASP A 4 22.94 -5.77 -4.44
CA ASP A 4 23.05 -5.42 -5.85
C ASP A 4 22.10 -6.33 -6.65
N GLY A 5 21.16 -5.74 -7.37
CA GLY A 5 20.16 -6.48 -8.13
C GLY A 5 20.58 -6.63 -9.58
N GLY A 6 20.49 -7.84 -10.12
CA GLY A 6 20.79 -8.16 -11.51
C GLY A 6 19.54 -8.54 -12.32
N ALA A 7 19.78 -8.96 -13.56
CA ALA A 7 18.72 -9.41 -14.47
C ALA A 7 17.94 -10.62 -13.90
N ASP A 8 18.63 -11.51 -13.19
CA ASP A 8 18.04 -12.72 -12.63
C ASP A 8 17.08 -12.39 -11.47
N GLU A 9 17.47 -11.49 -10.56
CA GLU A 9 16.59 -11.01 -9.48
C GLU A 9 15.37 -10.27 -10.04
N ALA A 10 15.57 -9.46 -11.08
CA ALA A 10 14.48 -8.76 -11.74
C ALA A 10 13.49 -9.74 -12.39
N GLN A 11 13.98 -10.77 -13.09
CA GLN A 11 13.12 -11.78 -13.70
C GLN A 11 12.36 -12.59 -12.64
N ALA A 12 13.03 -12.98 -11.56
CA ALA A 12 12.40 -13.67 -10.44
C ALA A 12 11.26 -12.83 -9.81
N ALA A 13 11.44 -11.51 -9.69
CA ALA A 13 10.40 -10.62 -9.19
C ALA A 13 9.19 -10.53 -10.14
N VAL A 14 9.43 -10.50 -11.46
CA VAL A 14 8.37 -10.49 -12.48
C VAL A 14 7.58 -11.80 -12.45
N ASP A 15 8.26 -12.95 -12.39
CA ASP A 15 7.63 -14.27 -12.36
C ASP A 15 6.77 -14.44 -11.10
N ALA A 16 7.27 -13.98 -9.94
CA ALA A 16 6.52 -13.99 -8.69
C ALA A 16 5.29 -13.07 -8.75
N ALA A 17 5.40 -11.89 -9.35
CA ALA A 17 4.29 -10.98 -9.54
C ALA A 17 3.23 -11.56 -10.49
N ALA A 18 3.64 -12.17 -11.59
CA ALA A 18 2.76 -12.84 -12.54
C ALA A 18 2.03 -14.02 -11.88
N HIS A 19 2.74 -14.85 -11.12
CA HIS A 19 2.15 -15.95 -10.37
C HIS A 19 1.13 -15.44 -9.34
N CYS A 20 1.46 -14.41 -8.55
CA CYS A 20 0.54 -13.82 -7.60
C CYS A 20 -0.71 -13.27 -8.30
N PHE A 21 -0.55 -12.64 -9.46
CA PHE A 21 -1.65 -12.12 -10.23
C PHE A 21 -2.59 -13.23 -10.71
N GLU A 22 -2.06 -14.32 -11.26
CA GLU A 22 -2.89 -15.42 -11.79
C GLU A 22 -3.46 -16.34 -10.72
N ALA A 23 -2.67 -16.69 -9.70
CA ALA A 23 -2.99 -17.75 -8.74
C ALA A 23 -3.62 -17.25 -7.43
N SER A 24 -3.67 -15.94 -7.19
CA SER A 24 -4.18 -15.39 -5.92
C SER A 24 -5.47 -14.58 -6.07
N PRO A 25 -6.24 -14.40 -4.97
CA PRO A 25 -7.39 -13.50 -4.96
C PRO A 25 -7.04 -12.02 -5.17
N TRP A 26 -5.75 -11.66 -5.18
CA TRP A 26 -5.27 -10.27 -5.23
C TRP A 26 -5.90 -9.45 -6.36
N ARG A 27 -6.07 -10.04 -7.56
CA ARG A 27 -6.67 -9.35 -8.71
C ARG A 27 -8.19 -9.18 -8.57
N TRP A 28 -8.88 -10.18 -8.03
CA TRP A 28 -10.34 -10.25 -8.09
C TRP A 28 -11.07 -9.79 -6.84
N VAL A 29 -10.44 -9.88 -5.66
CA VAL A 29 -11.08 -9.59 -4.37
C VAL A 29 -10.62 -8.23 -3.87
N PRO A 30 -11.45 -7.16 -3.99
CA PRO A 30 -11.04 -5.81 -3.60
C PRO A 30 -10.73 -5.71 -2.10
N MET A 31 -11.42 -6.51 -1.27
CA MET A 31 -11.23 -6.52 0.18
C MET A 31 -9.82 -6.98 0.57
N THR A 32 -9.24 -7.96 -0.15
CA THR A 32 -7.87 -8.42 0.09
C THR A 32 -6.87 -7.28 -0.05
N ARG A 33 -7.03 -6.44 -1.07
CA ARG A 33 -6.19 -5.26 -1.28
C ARG A 33 -6.44 -4.18 -0.22
N ALA A 34 -7.70 -3.93 0.13
CA ALA A 34 -8.06 -2.97 1.15
C ALA A 34 -7.46 -3.31 2.52
N THR A 35 -7.51 -4.59 2.92
CA THR A 35 -6.90 -5.08 4.15
C THR A 35 -5.38 -4.92 4.13
N ALA A 36 -4.72 -5.31 3.02
CA ALA A 36 -3.27 -5.15 2.88
C ALA A 36 -2.85 -3.67 2.97
N LEU A 37 -3.57 -2.77 2.31
CA LEU A 37 -3.32 -1.32 2.38
C LEU A 37 -3.57 -0.76 3.78
N SER A 38 -4.58 -1.26 4.51
CA SER A 38 -4.82 -0.85 5.89
C SER A 38 -3.65 -1.26 6.80
N HIS A 39 -3.17 -2.50 6.71
CA HIS A 39 -2.02 -2.93 7.50
C HIS A 39 -0.76 -2.15 7.14
N LEU A 40 -0.58 -1.81 5.86
CA LEU A 40 0.53 -0.98 5.41
C LEU A 40 0.43 0.43 6.01
N ALA A 41 -0.76 1.03 6.08
CA ALA A 41 -0.97 2.33 6.72
C ALA A 41 -0.55 2.30 8.19
N ASP A 42 -1.04 1.32 8.95
CA ASP A 42 -0.72 1.16 10.38
C ASP A 42 0.80 0.97 10.60
N ALA A 43 1.44 0.19 9.72
CA ALA A 43 2.88 -0.05 9.74
C ALA A 43 3.70 1.20 9.40
N PHE A 44 3.16 2.09 8.55
CA PHE A 44 3.81 3.32 8.14
C PHE A 44 3.68 4.39 9.24
N ASP A 45 2.47 4.56 9.78
CA ASP A 45 2.17 5.50 10.87
C ASP A 45 3.01 5.21 12.11
N SER A 46 3.19 3.94 12.46
CA SER A 46 4.03 3.53 13.60
C SER A 46 5.53 3.79 13.43
N ARG A 47 5.99 4.21 12.23
CA ARG A 47 7.41 4.38 11.90
C ARG A 47 7.76 5.72 11.25
N LEU A 48 6.84 6.69 11.24
CA LEU A 48 7.01 7.96 10.54
C LEU A 48 8.35 8.64 10.83
N ASP A 49 8.71 8.81 12.10
CA ASP A 49 9.98 9.46 12.49
C ASP A 49 11.22 8.72 11.95
N GLY A 50 11.18 7.38 11.96
CA GLY A 50 12.26 6.55 11.43
C GLY A 50 12.38 6.66 9.91
N LEU A 51 11.25 6.73 9.21
CA LEU A 51 11.20 6.92 7.76
C LEU A 51 11.72 8.29 7.35
N VAL A 52 11.35 9.36 8.08
CA VAL A 52 11.89 10.72 7.85
C VAL A 52 13.41 10.73 8.06
N ALA A 53 13.90 10.08 9.12
CA ALA A 53 15.33 10.00 9.39
C ALA A 53 16.11 9.24 8.31
N SER A 54 15.58 8.11 7.83
CA SER A 54 16.18 7.34 6.73
C SER A 54 16.18 8.14 5.43
N LEU A 55 15.05 8.74 5.07
CA LEU A 55 14.91 9.52 3.84
C LEU A 55 15.84 10.75 3.84
N PHE A 56 15.95 11.44 4.98
CA PHE A 56 16.90 12.53 5.19
C PHE A 56 18.35 12.07 4.99
N ARG A 57 18.72 10.94 5.58
CA ARG A 57 20.08 10.39 5.51
C ARG A 57 20.45 9.92 4.10
N GLU A 58 19.54 9.25 3.43
CA GLU A 58 19.80 8.61 2.13
C GLU A 58 19.80 9.61 0.97
N ASN A 59 18.94 10.64 1.03
CA ASN A 59 18.78 11.59 -0.07
C ASN A 59 19.54 12.91 0.17
N GLY A 60 19.89 13.23 1.41
CA GLY A 60 20.54 14.51 1.77
C GLY A 60 19.62 15.74 1.66
N LYS A 61 18.32 15.56 1.41
CA LYS A 61 17.33 16.66 1.36
C LYS A 61 17.12 17.28 2.74
N PRO A 62 16.68 18.54 2.87
CA PRO A 62 16.35 19.13 4.16
C PRO A 62 15.31 18.30 4.93
N ARG A 63 15.46 18.17 6.26
CA ARG A 63 14.55 17.35 7.09
C ARG A 63 13.07 17.71 6.89
N ARG A 64 12.74 19.00 6.73
CA ARG A 64 11.37 19.47 6.48
C ARG A 64 10.75 18.89 5.19
N GLU A 65 11.58 18.64 4.18
CA GLU A 65 11.14 18.11 2.88
C GLU A 65 10.95 16.60 2.98
N ALA A 66 11.86 15.90 3.66
CA ALA A 66 11.68 14.50 4.00
C ALA A 66 10.42 14.26 4.85
N ASP A 67 10.19 15.11 5.84
CA ASP A 67 8.98 15.09 6.68
C ASP A 67 7.71 15.23 5.85
N TYR A 68 7.65 16.25 4.99
CA TYR A 68 6.54 16.47 4.08
C TYR A 68 6.26 15.24 3.20
N GLU A 69 7.28 14.69 2.55
CA GLU A 69 7.11 13.53 1.64
C GLU A 69 6.60 12.28 2.36
N VAL A 70 7.12 11.98 3.54
CA VAL A 70 6.72 10.79 4.32
C VAL A 70 5.26 10.93 4.75
N HIS A 71 4.87 12.08 5.31
CA HIS A 71 3.49 12.32 5.71
C HIS A 71 2.53 12.34 4.52
N HIS A 72 2.93 12.93 3.39
CA HIS A 72 2.13 12.96 2.17
C HIS A 72 1.91 11.56 1.59
N THR A 73 2.97 10.74 1.55
CA THR A 73 2.92 9.34 1.07
C THR A 73 1.99 8.50 1.95
N CYS A 74 2.11 8.59 3.27
CA CYS A 74 1.23 7.85 4.18
C CYS A 74 -0.24 8.23 3.97
N ALA A 75 -0.54 9.54 4.01
CA ALA A 75 -1.91 10.03 4.01
C ALA A 75 -2.65 9.75 2.68
N LEU A 76 -1.97 9.96 1.54
CA LEU A 76 -2.64 9.93 0.23
C LEU A 76 -2.53 8.57 -0.46
N CYS A 77 -1.36 7.95 -0.43
CA CYS A 77 -1.09 6.74 -1.20
C CYS A 77 -1.51 5.47 -0.44
N VAL A 78 -1.48 5.51 0.90
CA VAL A 78 -1.70 4.31 1.73
C VAL A 78 -3.03 4.39 2.50
N SER A 79 -3.23 5.44 3.30
CA SER A 79 -4.40 5.56 4.19
C SER A 79 -5.71 5.91 3.46
N ARG A 80 -5.66 6.72 2.41
CA ARG A 80 -6.84 7.11 1.61
C ARG A 80 -7.51 5.94 0.87
N PRO A 81 -6.80 5.07 0.13
CA PRO A 81 -7.44 3.92 -0.50
C PRO A 81 -7.97 2.92 0.54
N ALA A 82 -7.33 2.76 1.69
CA ALA A 82 -7.85 1.94 2.79
C ALA A 82 -9.18 2.48 3.37
N SER A 83 -9.34 3.80 3.47
CA SER A 83 -10.57 4.42 4.01
C SER A 83 -11.76 4.41 3.05
N LEU A 84 -11.53 4.46 1.73
CA LEU A 84 -12.59 4.36 0.72
C LEU A 84 -13.37 3.03 0.77
N PHE A 85 -12.73 1.94 1.20
CA PHE A 85 -13.41 0.66 1.38
C PHE A 85 -14.18 0.57 2.71
N ARG A 86 -13.69 1.23 3.77
CA ARG A 86 -14.39 1.28 5.06
C ARG A 86 -15.73 2.02 4.96
N THR A 87 -15.82 3.07 4.15
CA THR A 87 -17.08 3.81 3.95
C THR A 87 -18.09 3.05 3.08
N SER A 88 -17.64 2.22 2.13
CA SER A 88 -18.54 1.40 1.30
C SER A 88 -19.16 0.21 2.06
N ALA A 89 -18.48 -0.33 3.07
CA ALA A 89 -18.99 -1.44 3.89
C ALA A 89 -20.01 -0.99 4.95
N ALA A 90 -20.16 0.32 5.17
CA ALA A 90 -21.03 0.91 6.18
C ALA A 90 -22.45 1.26 5.68
N SER A 91 -22.86 0.81 4.49
CA SER A 91 -24.26 0.92 4.02
C SER A 91 -25.01 -0.41 4.13
N PRO A 92 -25.63 -0.73 5.29
CA PRO A 92 -26.48 -1.90 5.44
C PRO A 92 -27.95 -1.53 5.20
N THR A 93 -28.34 -1.03 4.03
CA THR A 93 -29.77 -0.97 3.64
C THR A 93 -29.95 -0.65 2.16
N LEU A 94 -30.10 -1.69 1.34
CA LEU A 94 -31.19 -1.74 0.36
C LEU A 94 -31.42 -3.19 -0.05
N GLY A 95 -32.36 -3.81 0.67
CA GLY A 95 -32.90 -5.11 0.32
C GLY A 95 -33.74 -5.05 -0.97
N ARG A 96 -33.67 -6.16 -1.71
CA ARG A 96 -34.64 -6.69 -2.68
C ARG A 96 -35.34 -5.69 -3.62
N ALA A 97 -35.06 -5.85 -4.91
CA ALA A 97 -36.14 -5.96 -5.90
C ALA A 97 -35.75 -6.92 -7.04
N CYS A 98 -36.66 -7.86 -7.26
CA CYS A 98 -36.69 -8.90 -8.28
C CYS A 98 -36.47 -8.40 -9.72
N ARG A 99 -35.96 -9.27 -10.61
CA ARG A 99 -36.77 -9.79 -11.74
C ARG A 99 -36.07 -10.92 -12.49
N THR A 100 -36.76 -12.06 -12.52
CA THR A 100 -36.80 -13.06 -13.60
C THR A 100 -37.18 -12.44 -14.93
#